data_AF-A0A2R9B7W6-F1
#
_entry.id   AF-A0A2R9B7W6-F1
#
_cell.length_a   1.000
_cell.length_b   1.000
_cell.length_c   1.000
_cell.angle_alpha   90.00
_cell.angle_beta   90.00
_cell.angle_gamma   90.00
#
_symmetry.space_group_name_H-M   'P 1'
#
loop_
_entity.id
_entity.type
_entity.pdbx_description
1 polymer ?
#
loop_
_entity_poly.entity_id
_entity_poly.type
_entity_poly.pdbx_seq_one_letter_code
_entity_poly.pdbx_strand_id
1 'polypeptide(L)'
;SALPSWAHGLAPLPGRGESQEPPAADWAFINTNIFARTKIDPSALVQKLELDVRSVTSVRRGEAGSSARVTMLMPSAEAKTVLPKKEKMKLRREQWLQKIEAIKLAEQKHREERRRRATVVVGDLHPLRDALPELLGLEAGSRRQARSRESNKPRPSELSRMSAAQRQQLLEEERTRFQELLASPAYRASPLVAIGQTLARQMQLEDGGQL
;
A
#
# COMPACT_ATOMS: atom_id res chain seq x y z
N SER A 1 -1.12 -8.68 68.37
CA SER A 1 -0.60 -8.08 67.14
C SER A 1 0.87 -8.43 67.01
N ALA A 2 1.16 -9.42 66.17
CA ALA A 2 2.52 -9.94 66.00
C ALA A 2 3.15 -9.31 64.74
N LEU A 3 4.30 -8.66 64.91
CA LEU A 3 5.20 -8.27 63.82
C LEU A 3 6.43 -9.19 63.92
N PRO A 4 6.85 -9.88 62.84
CA PRO A 4 8.09 -10.65 62.88
C PRO A 4 9.30 -9.81 62.47
N SER A 5 10.32 -9.88 63.33
CA SER A 5 11.69 -9.44 63.15
C SER A 5 12.49 -10.45 62.32
N TRP A 6 12.89 -10.11 61.10
CA TRP A 6 13.95 -10.80 60.38
C TRP A 6 14.78 -9.77 59.62
N ALA A 7 15.89 -9.35 60.23
CA ALA A 7 16.95 -8.59 59.59
C ALA A 7 18.24 -9.39 59.76
N HIS A 8 18.67 -10.08 58.71
CA HIS A 8 20.08 -10.39 58.42
C HIS A 8 20.20 -10.82 56.94
N GLY A 9 21.16 -10.22 56.22
CA GLY A 9 21.73 -10.79 55.00
C GLY A 9 21.51 -10.05 53.68
N LEU A 10 21.95 -8.78 53.58
CA LEU A 10 22.20 -8.15 52.28
C LEU A 10 23.52 -8.71 51.71
N ALA A 11 23.45 -9.46 50.61
CA ALA A 11 24.60 -9.84 49.79
C ALA A 11 24.58 -9.05 48.45
N PRO A 12 25.74 -8.72 47.86
CA PRO A 12 25.84 -7.72 46.80
C PRO A 12 25.50 -8.28 45.41
N LEU A 13 24.86 -7.44 44.60
CA LEU A 13 24.51 -7.69 43.19
C LEU A 13 25.77 -7.79 42.30
N PRO A 14 25.88 -8.80 41.42
CA PRO A 14 26.86 -8.77 40.35
C PRO A 14 26.35 -7.99 39.12
N GLY A 15 27.15 -7.01 38.73
CA GLY A 15 27.61 -6.79 37.35
C GLY A 15 26.58 -6.83 36.23
N ARG A 16 26.14 -5.64 35.82
CA ARG A 16 25.47 -5.31 34.57
C ARG A 16 26.34 -5.74 33.37
N GLY A 17 26.02 -6.88 32.76
CA GLY A 17 26.67 -7.40 31.56
C GLY A 17 26.06 -6.86 30.27
N GLU A 18 26.95 -6.51 29.35
CA GLU A 18 26.76 -5.95 28.01
C GLU A 18 25.41 -6.15 27.31
N SER A 19 24.81 -5.02 26.93
CA SER A 19 24.00 -4.92 25.72
C SER A 19 24.90 -5.14 24.51
N GLN A 20 24.55 -6.13 23.68
CA GLN A 20 25.19 -6.40 22.41
C GLN A 20 24.80 -5.28 21.43
N GLU A 21 25.56 -4.18 21.45
CA GLU A 21 25.57 -3.16 20.40
C GLU A 21 26.13 -3.78 19.11
N PRO A 22 25.51 -3.55 17.93
CA PRO A 22 26.11 -3.96 16.67
C PRO A 22 27.45 -3.24 16.48
N PRO A 23 28.46 -3.85 15.83
CA PRO A 23 29.75 -3.22 15.63
C PRO A 23 29.57 -1.93 14.82
N ALA A 24 29.64 -0.79 15.48
CA ALA A 24 29.75 0.54 14.89
C ALA A 24 31.17 0.76 14.32
N ALA A 25 31.69 -0.21 13.58
CA ALA A 25 33.11 -0.31 13.22
C ALA A 25 33.38 -0.34 11.71
N ASP A 26 32.45 0.12 10.86
CA ASP A 26 32.68 0.14 9.40
C ASP A 26 32.67 1.55 8.78
N TRP A 27 32.36 2.60 9.55
CA TRP A 27 32.39 3.98 9.03
C TRP A 27 33.74 4.68 9.19
N ALA A 28 34.60 4.21 10.09
CA ALA A 28 35.93 4.79 10.28
C ALA A 28 36.87 4.49 9.09
N PHE A 29 36.61 3.41 8.34
CA PHE A 29 37.41 3.04 7.15
C PHE A 29 37.09 3.90 5.92
N ILE A 30 35.91 4.54 5.86
CA ILE A 30 35.55 5.41 4.73
C ILE A 30 36.18 6.81 4.90
N ASN A 31 36.57 7.19 6.12
CA ASN A 31 37.19 8.48 6.40
C ASN A 31 38.74 8.43 6.38
N THR A 32 39.34 7.34 5.88
CA THR A 32 40.71 7.43 5.40
C THR A 32 40.68 8.19 4.09
N ASN A 33 41.34 9.35 4.08
CA ASN A 33 41.40 10.28 2.96
C ASN A 33 41.89 9.57 1.67
N ILE A 34 40.95 9.00 0.92
CA ILE A 34 41.17 8.19 -0.30
C ILE A 34 41.97 9.00 -1.34
N PHE A 35 41.80 10.33 -1.30
CA PHE A 35 42.42 11.28 -2.21
C PHE A 35 43.71 11.91 -1.62
N ALA A 36 44.19 11.50 -0.45
CA ALA A 36 45.40 12.08 0.16
C ALA A 36 46.66 11.92 -0.71
N ARG A 37 46.67 10.93 -1.62
CA ARG A 37 47.79 10.68 -2.54
C ARG A 37 47.53 11.18 -3.95
N THR A 38 46.32 11.65 -4.27
CA THR A 38 46.02 12.18 -5.60
C THR A 38 46.53 13.61 -5.71
N LYS A 39 47.62 13.80 -6.44
CA LYS A 39 48.13 15.12 -6.83
C LYS A 39 47.44 15.51 -8.14
N ILE A 40 46.47 16.43 -8.04
CA ILE A 40 45.79 16.99 -9.21
C ILE A 40 46.49 18.31 -9.53
N ASP A 41 47.00 18.44 -10.75
CA ASP A 41 47.59 19.68 -11.24
C ASP A 41 46.48 20.74 -11.40
N PRO A 42 46.63 21.96 -10.85
CA PRO A 42 45.62 23.01 -10.98
C PRO A 42 45.30 23.38 -12.44
N SER A 43 46.22 23.17 -13.37
CA SER A 43 45.97 23.39 -14.80
C SER A 43 44.94 22.40 -15.39
N ALA A 44 44.85 21.19 -14.85
CA ALA A 44 43.87 20.18 -15.27
C ALA A 44 42.44 20.47 -14.77
N LEU A 45 42.29 21.36 -13.78
CA LEU A 45 40.98 21.83 -13.30
C LEU A 45 40.35 22.86 -14.25
N VAL A 46 41.13 23.42 -15.19
CA VAL A 46 40.66 24.42 -16.13
C VAL A 46 40.18 23.71 -17.40
N GLN A 47 38.91 23.26 -17.38
CA GLN A 47 38.25 22.77 -18.58
C GLN A 47 37.93 23.96 -19.49
N LYS A 48 38.79 24.20 -20.49
CA LYS A 48 38.49 25.12 -21.59
C LYS A 48 37.48 24.45 -22.50
N LEU A 49 36.21 24.83 -22.35
CA LEU A 49 35.15 24.35 -23.22
C LEU A 49 35.33 25.02 -24.59
N GLU A 50 35.85 24.29 -25.56
CA GLU A 50 35.79 24.76 -26.95
C GLU A 50 34.31 24.76 -27.36
N LEU A 51 33.82 25.95 -27.71
CA LEU A 51 32.47 26.14 -28.19
C LEU A 51 32.38 25.51 -29.59
N ASP A 52 32.09 24.21 -29.63
CA ASP A 52 31.76 23.54 -30.87
C ASP A 52 30.47 24.17 -31.41
N VAL A 53 30.49 24.66 -32.64
CA VAL A 53 29.38 25.39 -33.29
C VAL A 53 28.10 24.55 -33.30
N ARG A 54 28.22 23.22 -33.19
CA ARG A 54 27.11 22.26 -33.02
C ARG A 54 26.41 22.35 -31.66
N SER A 55 27.02 22.92 -30.63
CA SER A 55 26.40 23.14 -29.32
C SER A 55 25.46 24.35 -29.30
N VAL A 56 25.62 25.30 -30.24
CA VAL A 56 24.77 26.50 -30.33
C VAL A 56 23.35 26.18 -30.84
N THR A 57 23.17 25.03 -31.51
CA THR A 57 21.85 24.59 -32.01
C THR A 57 20.94 24.02 -30.94
N SER A 58 21.42 23.77 -29.71
CA SER A 58 20.54 23.41 -28.58
C SER A 58 19.99 24.60 -27.81
N VAL A 59 20.55 25.81 -28.03
CA VAL A 59 20.10 27.06 -27.38
C VAL A 59 19.17 27.90 -28.27
N ARG A 60 19.20 27.71 -29.60
CA ARG A 60 18.29 28.40 -30.54
C ARG A 60 17.33 27.44 -31.24
N ARG A 61 16.51 26.71 -30.49
CA ARG A 61 15.24 26.21 -31.04
C ARG A 61 14.14 27.16 -30.60
N GLY A 62 14.06 28.28 -31.30
CA GLY A 62 13.08 29.32 -31.08
C GLY A 62 13.37 30.48 -32.00
N GLU A 63 13.28 30.25 -33.30
CA GLU A 63 12.76 31.22 -34.29
C GLU A 63 12.93 30.68 -35.72
N ALA A 64 11.79 30.58 -36.41
CA ALA A 64 11.57 30.43 -37.86
C ALA A 64 12.06 29.16 -38.58
N GLY A 65 11.11 28.28 -38.95
CA GLY A 65 11.37 27.21 -39.93
C GLY A 65 10.28 26.17 -40.15
N SER A 66 9.08 26.60 -40.58
CA SER A 66 8.11 25.87 -41.42
C SER A 66 7.43 24.55 -40.95
N SER A 67 6.09 24.64 -40.88
CA SER A 67 5.08 23.65 -41.29
C SER A 67 4.50 22.67 -40.25
N ALA A 68 3.16 22.58 -40.33
CA ALA A 68 2.22 21.65 -39.70
C ALA A 68 1.82 21.89 -38.22
N ARG A 69 0.73 22.65 -38.09
CA ARG A 69 -0.28 22.63 -37.01
C ARG A 69 -0.23 21.40 -36.08
N VAL A 70 0.08 21.62 -34.79
CA VAL A 70 -0.80 21.29 -33.66
C VAL A 70 -0.47 22.27 -32.53
N THR A 71 -1.39 23.17 -32.22
CA THR A 71 -1.32 24.02 -31.02
C THR A 71 -1.64 23.15 -29.81
N MET A 72 -0.63 22.47 -29.26
CA MET A 72 -0.72 21.87 -27.92
C MET A 72 -0.35 22.97 -26.91
N LEU A 73 -1.37 23.35 -26.14
CA LEU A 73 -1.27 24.19 -24.96
C LEU A 73 -0.24 23.58 -23.98
N MET A 74 0.92 24.21 -23.83
CA MET A 74 1.90 23.88 -22.78
C MET A 74 1.89 24.99 -21.72
N PRO A 75 1.91 24.65 -20.41
CA PRO A 75 1.94 25.65 -19.37
C PRO A 75 3.31 26.33 -19.39
N SER A 76 3.24 27.67 -19.48
CA SER A 76 4.28 28.67 -19.32
C SER A 76 5.64 28.15 -18.84
N ALA A 77 6.63 28.16 -19.73
CA ALA A 77 8.03 28.08 -19.36
C ALA A 77 8.39 29.39 -18.64
N GLU A 78 8.22 29.41 -17.32
CA GLU A 78 8.67 30.53 -16.51
C GLU A 78 10.20 30.61 -16.59
N ALA A 79 10.67 31.65 -17.30
CA ALA A 79 12.03 32.12 -17.20
C ALA A 79 12.41 32.16 -15.72
N LYS A 80 13.55 31.57 -15.36
CA LYS A 80 14.04 31.44 -13.97
C LYS A 80 14.36 32.83 -13.39
N THR A 81 13.34 33.62 -13.13
CA THR A 81 13.41 34.80 -12.29
C THR A 81 13.70 34.30 -10.88
N VAL A 82 14.50 35.05 -10.13
CA VAL A 82 14.79 34.71 -8.73
C VAL A 82 13.52 34.97 -7.93
N LEU A 83 12.60 34.01 -7.95
CA LEU A 83 11.32 34.12 -7.26
C LEU A 83 11.57 34.24 -5.73
N PRO A 84 10.80 35.08 -5.02
CA PRO A 84 10.87 35.19 -3.57
C PRO A 84 10.59 33.83 -2.90
N LYS A 85 11.22 33.59 -1.74
CA LYS A 85 11.17 32.31 -0.99
C LYS A 85 9.73 31.81 -0.75
N LYS A 86 8.78 32.73 -0.53
CA LYS A 86 7.35 32.43 -0.33
C LYS A 86 6.71 31.82 -1.57
N GLU A 87 6.99 32.34 -2.76
CA GLU A 87 6.47 31.82 -4.03
C GLU A 87 7.10 30.46 -4.37
N LYS A 88 8.41 30.32 -4.16
CA LYS A 88 9.10 29.02 -4.31
C LYS A 88 8.52 27.94 -3.40
N MET A 89 8.12 28.30 -2.17
CA MET A 89 7.50 27.35 -1.25
C MET A 89 6.09 26.92 -1.72
N LYS A 90 5.30 27.87 -2.22
CA LYS A 90 3.97 27.58 -2.79
C LYS A 90 4.09 26.66 -4.01
N LEU A 91 4.98 26.98 -4.95
CA LEU A 91 5.26 26.16 -6.13
C LEU A 91 5.67 24.74 -5.75
N ARG A 92 6.54 24.56 -4.74
CA ARG A 92 6.91 23.22 -4.26
C ARG A 92 5.70 22.45 -3.72
N ARG A 93 4.82 23.12 -2.97
CA ARG A 93 3.61 22.49 -2.43
C ARG A 93 2.64 22.11 -3.54
N GLU A 94 2.43 22.99 -4.51
CA GLU A 94 1.56 22.74 -5.67
C GLU A 94 2.10 21.60 -6.53
N GLN A 95 3.40 21.60 -6.85
CA GLN A 95 4.05 20.51 -7.57
C GLN A 95 3.97 19.18 -6.80
N TRP A 96 4.09 19.21 -5.46
CA TRP A 96 3.90 18.01 -4.64
C TRP A 96 2.44 17.54 -4.69
N LEU A 97 1.46 18.42 -4.53
CA LEU A 97 0.04 18.06 -4.64
C LEU A 97 -0.30 17.46 -6.01
N GLN A 98 0.17 18.10 -7.09
CA GLN A 98 0.04 17.58 -8.45
C GLN A 98 0.66 16.20 -8.60
N LYS A 99 1.84 15.96 -8.00
CA LYS A 99 2.49 14.65 -8.01
C LYS A 99 1.67 13.60 -7.25
N ILE A 100 1.09 13.94 -6.10
CA ILE A 100 0.20 13.04 -5.34
C ILE A 100 -1.03 12.69 -6.17
N GLU A 101 -1.66 13.69 -6.80
CA GLU A 101 -2.84 13.50 -7.64
C GLU A 101 -2.52 12.62 -8.85
N ALA A 102 -1.39 12.87 -9.52
CA ALA A 102 -0.92 12.04 -10.63
C ALA A 102 -0.71 10.57 -10.21
N ILE A 103 -0.12 10.33 -9.04
CA ILE A 103 0.05 8.97 -8.49
C ILE A 103 -1.32 8.32 -8.23
N LYS A 104 -2.25 9.03 -7.57
CA LYS A 104 -3.59 8.51 -7.29
C LYS A 104 -4.34 8.15 -8.57
N LEU A 105 -4.29 9.01 -9.59
CA LEU A 105 -4.92 8.76 -10.88
C LEU A 105 -4.29 7.55 -11.59
N ALA A 106 -2.96 7.43 -11.58
CA ALA A 106 -2.26 6.27 -12.14
C ALA A 106 -2.62 4.97 -11.40
N GLU A 107 -2.69 4.99 -10.06
CA GLU A 107 -3.10 3.84 -9.26
C GLU A 107 -4.54 3.42 -9.54
N GLN A 108 -5.45 4.37 -9.71
CA GLN A 108 -6.84 4.09 -10.08
C GLN A 108 -6.93 3.42 -11.45
N LYS A 109 -6.25 3.98 -12.47
CA LYS A 109 -6.17 3.38 -13.81
C LYS A 109 -5.62 1.95 -13.76
N HIS A 110 -4.51 1.74 -13.06
CA HIS A 110 -3.91 0.41 -12.93
C HIS A 110 -4.82 -0.58 -12.18
N ARG A 111 -5.57 -0.12 -11.17
CA ARG A 111 -6.57 -0.96 -10.48
C ARG A 111 -7.71 -1.34 -11.42
N GLU A 112 -8.18 -0.41 -12.24
CA GLU A 112 -9.24 -0.66 -13.20
C GLU A 112 -8.78 -1.62 -14.30
N GLU A 113 -7.59 -1.41 -14.86
CA GLU A 113 -6.97 -2.33 -15.82
C GLU A 113 -6.84 -3.75 -15.25
N ARG A 114 -6.38 -3.91 -14.00
CA ARG A 114 -6.34 -5.22 -13.35
C ARG A 114 -7.72 -5.86 -13.24
N ARG A 115 -8.77 -5.08 -12.95
CA ARG A 115 -10.15 -5.59 -12.90
C ARG A 115 -10.64 -6.03 -14.29
N ARG A 116 -10.30 -5.27 -15.34
CA ARG A 116 -10.63 -5.61 -16.74
C ARG A 116 -9.88 -6.86 -17.21
N ARG A 117 -8.60 -6.99 -16.86
CA ARG A 117 -7.79 -8.19 -17.15
C ARG A 117 -8.29 -9.44 -16.41
N ALA A 118 -8.87 -9.26 -15.22
CA ALA A 118 -9.43 -10.36 -14.43
C ALA A 118 -10.77 -10.89 -14.97
N THR A 119 -11.51 -10.10 -15.76
CA THR A 119 -12.72 -10.56 -16.44
C THR A 119 -12.35 -11.29 -17.72
N VAL A 120 -12.20 -12.62 -17.63
CA VAL A 120 -12.05 -13.49 -18.80
C VAL A 120 -13.44 -13.73 -19.41
N VAL A 121 -13.58 -13.55 -20.72
CA VAL A 121 -14.48 -14.29 -21.67
C VAL A 121 -15.16 -13.44 -22.76
N VAL A 122 -15.18 -12.10 -22.75
CA VAL A 122 -15.36 -11.34 -24.01
C VAL A 122 -14.43 -10.14 -23.97
N GLY A 123 -13.57 -10.02 -24.98
CA GLY A 123 -12.45 -9.08 -25.05
C GLY A 123 -12.81 -7.69 -24.54
N ASP A 124 -11.92 -7.15 -23.70
CA ASP A 124 -12.03 -5.83 -23.09
C ASP A 124 -12.51 -4.80 -24.15
N LEU A 125 -13.68 -4.20 -23.92
CA LEU A 125 -14.28 -3.22 -24.82
C LEU A 125 -13.73 -1.80 -24.62
N HIS A 126 -12.87 -1.61 -23.61
CA HIS A 126 -12.30 -0.30 -23.30
C HIS A 126 -11.38 0.27 -24.39
N PRO A 127 -10.51 -0.52 -25.07
CA PRO A 127 -9.71 -0.04 -26.19
C PRO A 127 -10.54 0.57 -27.33
N LEU A 128 -11.77 0.08 -27.54
CA LEU A 128 -12.69 0.64 -28.52
C LEU A 128 -13.27 1.98 -28.07
N ARG A 129 -13.45 2.19 -26.76
CA ARG A 129 -13.94 3.46 -26.22
C ARG A 129 -12.87 4.55 -26.27
N ASP A 130 -11.62 4.18 -25.94
CA ASP A 130 -10.48 5.10 -25.97
C ASP A 130 -10.11 5.53 -27.40
N ALA A 131 -10.35 4.66 -28.39
CA ALA A 131 -10.10 4.96 -29.79
C ALA A 131 -11.19 5.83 -30.46
N LEU A 132 -12.29 6.15 -29.75
CA LEU A 132 -13.33 7.04 -30.26
C LEU A 132 -13.03 8.49 -29.85
N PRO A 133 -13.23 9.50 -30.72
CA PRO A 133 -13.14 10.90 -30.33
C PRO A 133 -14.08 11.18 -29.15
N GLU A 134 -13.57 11.82 -28.09
CA GLU A 134 -14.32 12.14 -26.87
C GLU A 134 -15.55 13.01 -27.19
N LEU A 135 -16.71 12.39 -27.41
CA LEU A 135 -17.97 13.10 -27.56
C LEU A 135 -18.46 13.49 -26.16
N LEU A 136 -18.04 14.66 -25.71
CA LEU A 136 -18.35 15.33 -24.43
C LEU A 136 -19.87 15.53 -24.14
N GLY A 137 -20.78 14.90 -24.90
CA GLY A 137 -22.23 15.06 -24.82
C GLY A 137 -23.07 13.77 -24.90
N LEU A 138 -22.46 12.57 -24.96
CA LEU A 138 -23.21 11.30 -25.03
C LEU A 138 -23.45 10.60 -23.67
N GLU A 139 -23.07 11.23 -22.55
CA GLU A 139 -23.25 10.66 -21.21
C GLU A 139 -24.69 10.79 -20.65
N ALA A 140 -25.67 11.19 -21.46
CA ALA A 140 -27.06 11.35 -20.99
C ALA A 140 -27.88 10.03 -20.96
N GLY A 141 -27.41 8.94 -21.58
CA GLY A 141 -28.25 7.76 -21.85
C GLY A 141 -27.93 6.46 -21.10
N SER A 142 -26.75 6.32 -20.48
CA SER A 142 -26.26 5.01 -20.04
C SER A 142 -26.26 4.77 -18.52
N ARG A 143 -27.13 5.45 -17.76
CA ARG A 143 -27.40 5.09 -16.36
C ARG A 143 -28.51 4.04 -16.28
N ARG A 144 -28.32 2.88 -16.91
CA ARG A 144 -29.17 1.72 -16.63
C ARG A 144 -28.59 0.99 -15.42
N GLN A 145 -29.13 1.40 -14.27
CA GLN A 145 -29.25 0.68 -13.01
C GLN A 145 -28.69 -0.76 -13.04
N ALA A 146 -27.46 -0.94 -12.56
CA ALA A 146 -27.06 -2.22 -12.01
C ALA A 146 -27.87 -2.40 -10.71
N ARG A 147 -29.08 -2.97 -10.85
CA ARG A 147 -29.83 -3.51 -9.71
C ARG A 147 -28.88 -4.43 -8.97
N SER A 148 -28.58 -4.09 -7.73
CA SER A 148 -27.91 -4.97 -6.78
C SER A 148 -28.65 -6.29 -6.81
N ARG A 149 -28.08 -7.28 -7.50
CA ARG A 149 -28.49 -8.67 -7.32
C ARG A 149 -28.01 -9.00 -5.93
N GLU A 150 -28.94 -8.94 -4.97
CA GLU A 150 -28.80 -9.48 -3.64
C GLU A 150 -28.30 -10.90 -3.82
N SER A 151 -27.00 -11.03 -3.68
CA SER A 151 -26.37 -12.27 -3.97
C SER A 151 -26.54 -13.08 -2.70
N ASN A 152 -27.50 -14.00 -2.74
CA ASN A 152 -27.62 -15.11 -1.82
C ASN A 152 -26.37 -15.97 -1.97
N LYS A 153 -25.22 -15.46 -1.51
CA LYS A 153 -24.04 -16.30 -1.32
C LYS A 153 -24.33 -17.10 -0.07
N PRO A 154 -24.20 -18.44 -0.11
CA PRO A 154 -24.15 -19.22 1.12
C PRO A 154 -23.08 -18.60 2.02
N ARG A 155 -23.28 -18.72 3.35
CA ARG A 155 -22.32 -18.23 4.35
C ARG A 155 -20.91 -18.57 3.88
N PRO A 156 -19.97 -17.60 3.82
CA PRO A 156 -18.59 -17.92 3.51
C PRO A 156 -18.10 -18.86 4.61
N SER A 157 -18.06 -20.16 4.34
CA SER A 157 -17.58 -21.17 5.27
C SER A 157 -16.09 -20.97 5.57
N GLU A 158 -15.40 -20.22 4.72
CA GLU A 158 -14.00 -19.86 4.88
C GLU A 158 -13.85 -18.50 5.60
N LEU A 159 -13.43 -18.55 6.88
CA LEU A 159 -13.08 -17.37 7.69
C LEU A 159 -12.13 -16.39 6.98
N SER A 160 -11.26 -16.90 6.09
CA SER A 160 -10.32 -16.10 5.30
C SER A 160 -10.99 -15.13 4.32
N ARG A 161 -12.23 -15.38 3.91
CA ARG A 161 -12.98 -14.54 2.96
C ARG A 161 -13.79 -13.44 3.65
N MET A 162 -13.88 -13.48 4.97
CA MET A 162 -14.77 -12.63 5.75
C MET A 162 -14.09 -11.32 6.22
N SER A 163 -14.89 -10.25 6.26
CA SER A 163 -14.50 -9.00 6.92
C SER A 163 -14.20 -9.23 8.40
N ALA A 164 -13.36 -8.38 9.01
CA ALA A 164 -13.00 -8.48 10.42
C ALA A 164 -14.23 -8.41 11.34
N ALA A 165 -15.18 -7.51 11.05
CA ALA A 165 -16.42 -7.38 11.83
C ALA A 165 -17.28 -8.64 11.75
N GLN A 166 -17.37 -9.25 10.56
CA GLN A 166 -18.13 -10.48 10.36
C GLN A 166 -17.50 -11.68 11.09
N ARG A 167 -16.16 -11.72 11.16
CA ARG A 167 -15.43 -12.72 11.97
C ARG A 167 -15.70 -12.52 13.47
N GLN A 168 -15.70 -11.28 13.95
CA GLN A 168 -16.02 -10.98 15.36
C GLN A 168 -17.43 -11.46 15.72
N GLN A 169 -18.41 -11.20 14.86
CA GLN A 169 -19.78 -11.66 15.10
C GLN A 169 -19.89 -13.18 15.20
N LEU A 170 -19.24 -13.95 14.32
CA LEU A 170 -19.23 -15.42 14.43
C LEU A 170 -18.59 -15.90 15.74
N LEU A 171 -17.51 -15.25 16.19
CA LEU A 171 -16.87 -15.60 17.46
C LEU A 171 -17.79 -15.30 18.65
N GLU A 172 -18.56 -14.23 18.59
CA GLU A 172 -19.56 -13.90 19.61
C GLU A 172 -20.69 -14.94 19.64
N GLU A 173 -21.20 -15.35 18.48
CA GLU A 173 -22.20 -16.42 18.34
C GLU A 173 -21.70 -17.77 18.86
N GLU A 174 -20.45 -18.15 18.55
CA GLU A 174 -19.86 -19.38 19.05
C GLU A 174 -19.56 -19.29 20.56
N ARG A 175 -19.17 -18.13 21.06
CA ARG A 175 -18.98 -17.89 22.49
C ARG A 175 -20.29 -18.09 23.26
N THR A 176 -21.41 -17.56 22.77
CA THR A 176 -22.71 -17.73 23.44
C THR A 176 -23.15 -19.19 23.43
N ARG A 177 -23.07 -19.87 22.27
CA ARG A 177 -23.35 -21.31 22.15
C ARG A 177 -22.52 -22.15 23.11
N PHE A 178 -21.23 -21.85 23.22
CA PHE A 178 -20.34 -22.58 24.12
C PHE A 178 -20.67 -22.33 25.59
N GLN A 179 -21.02 -21.09 25.96
CA GLN A 179 -21.48 -20.77 27.30
C GLN A 179 -22.76 -21.53 27.68
N GLU A 180 -23.72 -21.63 26.75
CA GLU A 180 -24.94 -22.43 26.94
C GLU A 180 -24.62 -23.92 27.11
N LEU A 181 -23.73 -24.47 26.27
CA LEU A 181 -23.28 -25.85 26.39
C LEU A 181 -22.64 -26.13 27.75
N LEU A 182 -21.77 -25.23 28.21
CA LEU A 182 -21.14 -25.31 29.53
C LEU A 182 -22.13 -25.10 30.69
N ALA A 183 -23.25 -24.42 30.46
CA ALA A 183 -24.32 -24.28 31.45
C ALA A 183 -25.16 -25.57 31.57
N SER A 184 -25.17 -26.42 30.54
CA SER A 184 -25.93 -27.66 30.55
C SER A 184 -25.37 -28.67 31.58
N PRO A 185 -26.19 -29.17 32.52
CA PRO A 185 -25.73 -30.12 33.54
C PRO A 185 -25.24 -31.45 32.95
N ALA A 186 -25.86 -31.91 31.85
CA ALA A 186 -25.49 -33.15 31.17
C ALA A 186 -24.07 -33.11 30.59
N TYR A 187 -23.65 -31.97 30.02
CA TYR A 187 -22.30 -31.79 29.53
C TYR A 187 -21.28 -31.71 30.68
N ARG A 188 -21.63 -31.07 31.80
CA ARG A 188 -20.75 -31.01 32.99
C ARG A 188 -20.56 -32.36 33.66
N ALA A 189 -21.60 -33.19 33.72
CA ALA A 189 -21.54 -34.51 34.34
C ALA A 189 -20.72 -35.50 33.49
N SER A 190 -20.90 -35.48 32.16
CA SER A 190 -20.24 -36.42 31.25
C SER A 190 -20.02 -35.81 29.86
N PRO A 191 -18.91 -35.07 29.64
CA PRO A 191 -18.69 -34.32 28.41
C PRO A 191 -18.51 -35.22 27.19
N LEU A 192 -17.74 -36.32 27.32
CA LEU A 192 -17.47 -37.24 26.20
C LEU A 192 -18.74 -37.92 25.68
N VAL A 193 -19.65 -38.29 26.58
CA VAL A 193 -20.93 -38.91 26.22
C VAL A 193 -21.84 -37.90 25.52
N ALA A 194 -21.93 -36.68 26.05
CA ALA A 194 -22.72 -35.60 25.44
C ALA A 194 -22.24 -35.28 24.02
N ILE A 195 -20.92 -35.21 23.81
CA ILE A 195 -20.31 -35.00 22.48
C ILE A 195 -20.65 -36.17 21.54
N GLY A 196 -20.50 -37.42 22.01
CA GLY A 196 -20.86 -38.60 21.23
C GLY A 196 -22.31 -38.61 20.77
N GLN A 197 -23.24 -38.21 21.64
CA GLN A 197 -24.66 -38.08 21.28
C GLN A 197 -24.91 -36.97 20.25
N THR A 198 -24.22 -35.82 20.36
CA THR A 198 -24.36 -34.74 19.36
C THR A 198 -23.85 -35.17 17.99
N LEU A 199 -22.72 -35.87 17.93
CA LEU A 199 -22.16 -36.41 16.69
C LEU A 199 -23.08 -37.44 16.06
N ALA A 200 -23.60 -38.39 16.86
CA ALA A 200 -24.55 -39.39 16.37
C ALA A 200 -25.81 -38.75 15.78
N ARG A 201 -26.35 -37.70 16.41
CA ARG A 201 -27.49 -36.93 15.86
C ARG A 201 -27.13 -36.20 14.56
N GLN A 202 -25.93 -35.63 14.46
CA GLN A 202 -25.48 -34.96 13.23
C GLN A 202 -25.34 -35.95 12.07
N MET A 203 -24.72 -37.11 12.29
CA MET A 203 -24.58 -38.14 11.26
C MET A 203 -25.93 -38.60 10.73
N GLN A 204 -26.91 -38.85 11.61
CA GLN A 204 -28.27 -39.24 11.20
C GLN A 204 -28.98 -38.17 10.36
N LEU A 205 -28.74 -36.88 10.62
CA LEU A 205 -29.31 -35.78 9.84
C LEU A 205 -28.64 -35.63 8.48
N GLU A 206 -27.33 -35.86 8.39
CA GLU A 206 -26.59 -35.83 7.12
C GLU A 206 -26.90 -37.03 6.23
N ASP A 207 -27.10 -38.22 6.83
CA ASP A 207 -27.51 -39.44 6.13
C ASP A 207 -28.97 -39.37 5.64
N GLY A 208 -29.85 -38.70 6.39
CA GLY A 208 -31.27 -38.51 6.04
C GLY A 208 -31.55 -37.45 4.97
N GLY A 209 -30.54 -36.66 4.57
CA GLY A 209 -30.67 -35.60 3.55
C GLY A 209 -30.23 -35.99 2.14
N GLN A 210 -29.83 -37.25 1.92
CA GLN A 210 -29.29 -37.78 0.65
C GLN A 210 -30.24 -38.72 -0.11
N LEU A 211 -31.52 -38.75 0.26
CA LEU A 211 -32.60 -39.47 -0.47
C LEU A 211 -33.56 -38.48 -1.13
#